data_AF-A0A089J2P9-F1
#
_entry.id   AF-A0A089J2P9-F1
#
_cell.length_a   1.000
_cell.length_b   1.000
_cell.length_c   1.000
_cell.angle_alpha   90.00
_cell.angle_beta   90.00
_cell.angle_gamma   90.00
#
_symmetry.space_group_name_H-M   'P 1'
#
loop_
_entity.id
_entity.type
_entity.pdbx_description
1 polymer ?
#
loop_
_entity_poly.entity_id
_entity_poly.type
_entity_poly.pdbx_seq_one_letter_code
_entity_poly.pdbx_strand_id
1 'polypeptide(L)'
;MLRGLHKTLYILLTLFIGLLIVSSFFIRAEYNYVAYGDVPILQAQRLIPFLFLVIVLAIIGVLLYKLCLKLNTYSAKIIIPVVLSLSFILQLSIVLLFPRMPTDDSQMVIELALWIQTHNDYSSFQDTGYLHMYPFNFSTVMYLKTLLELFPNLNYVLVFKIFNILFTLVTTLMTYLIYKQLNNKQHNNEYGILIFAATFIPALFTNNLIYNDIISTAFLTSALYFSIRFIKGKEIKHIIFAAVLLAIGNYFRSIGVIFLIAIIICILLSVQKIGFKKLLLSFFILGILFNSPNWIQAIALKSTGQVTESVNKNSAPVHMWLNMGINLESFGFYDNGESFNIYQNQANRDKAESTKIFKESIEKKLRDYKFTDLAKMYYKKVLWTWTEGTYQLERYGISNSGTSDTGQSIIGGYSYKTFATDLFDGQSNFRSKTLWIVYVMNFIMYIFIFIKLIGSIKNKQFNEVSLVLIILGFVGFYILWEIKSRYIYPIYPILIILSYMGLSGFHKWLISIFPSK
;
A
#
# COMPACT_ATOMS: atom_id res chain seq x y z
N MET A 1 -3.70 28.96 16.86
CA MET A 1 -3.52 27.53 17.24
C MET A 1 -3.54 26.57 16.05
N LEU A 2 -4.63 26.43 15.27
CA LEU A 2 -4.71 25.47 14.14
C LEU A 2 -3.61 25.60 13.06
N ARG A 3 -3.27 26.83 12.66
CA ARG A 3 -2.17 27.05 11.69
C ARG A 3 -0.81 26.59 12.21
N GLY A 4 -0.59 26.66 13.53
CA GLY A 4 0.64 26.17 14.16
C GLY A 4 0.71 24.64 14.08
N LEU A 5 -0.39 23.96 14.42
CA LEU A 5 -0.47 22.50 14.32
C LEU A 5 -0.25 22.00 12.88
N HIS A 6 -0.90 22.60 11.88
CA HIS A 6 -0.68 22.24 10.47
C HIS A 6 0.78 22.42 10.06
N LYS A 7 1.41 23.54 10.45
CA LYS A 7 2.82 23.79 10.17
C LYS A 7 3.72 22.70 10.80
N THR A 8 3.46 22.31 12.05
CA THR A 8 4.21 21.24 12.72
C THR A 8 4.11 19.92 11.97
N LEU A 9 2.91 19.50 11.55
CA LEU A 9 2.72 18.27 10.78
C LEU A 9 3.53 18.27 9.48
N TYR A 10 3.54 19.40 8.76
CA TYR A 10 4.31 19.52 7.53
C TYR A 10 5.82 19.51 7.80
N ILE A 11 6.28 20.15 8.87
CA ILE A 11 7.70 20.12 9.26
C ILE A 11 8.13 18.69 9.59
N LEU A 12 7.35 17.95 10.38
CA LEU A 12 7.63 16.55 10.74
C LEU A 12 7.77 15.69 9.49
N LEU A 13 6.81 15.78 8.55
CA LEU A 13 6.90 15.03 7.31
C LEU A 13 8.07 15.50 6.43
N THR A 14 8.38 16.80 6.41
CA THR A 14 9.53 17.34 5.64
C THR A 14 10.85 16.78 6.17
N LEU A 15 11.02 16.72 7.49
CA LEU A 15 12.20 16.13 8.13
C LEU A 15 12.31 14.63 7.82
N PHE A 16 11.19 13.91 7.90
CA PHE A 16 11.14 12.49 7.56
C PHE A 16 11.53 12.24 6.10
N ILE A 17 10.95 12.95 5.15
CA ILE A 17 11.29 12.82 3.73
C ILE A 17 12.74 13.26 3.46
N GLY A 18 13.21 14.32 4.13
CA GLY A 18 14.60 14.77 4.08
C GLY A 18 15.59 13.69 4.54
N LEU A 19 15.26 12.97 5.62
CA LEU A 19 16.05 11.84 6.10
C LEU A 19 16.18 10.74 5.04
N LEU A 20 15.07 10.39 4.37
CA LEU A 20 15.07 9.37 3.30
C LEU A 20 15.93 9.81 2.12
N ILE A 21 15.81 11.07 1.70
CA ILE A 21 16.59 11.64 0.58
C ILE A 21 18.08 11.59 0.91
N VAL A 22 18.50 12.16 2.05
CA VAL A 22 19.90 12.20 2.45
C VAL A 22 20.48 10.79 2.59
N SER A 23 19.74 9.88 3.23
CA SER A 23 20.21 8.51 3.43
C SER A 23 20.36 7.73 2.11
N SER A 24 19.55 8.02 1.09
CA SER A 24 19.61 7.36 -0.22
C SER A 24 20.91 7.67 -0.99
N PHE A 25 21.66 8.71 -0.62
CA PHE A 25 23.00 8.96 -1.16
C PHE A 25 24.07 8.03 -0.58
N PHE A 26 23.82 7.42 0.58
CA PHE A 26 24.80 6.59 1.29
C PHE A 26 24.39 5.11 1.33
N ILE A 27 23.10 4.82 1.42
CA ILE A 27 22.55 3.49 1.64
C ILE A 27 21.48 3.18 0.59
N ARG A 28 21.60 2.02 -0.06
CA ARG A 28 20.58 1.43 -0.93
C ARG A 28 19.80 0.35 -0.18
N ALA A 29 18.49 0.50 -0.12
CA ALA A 29 17.61 -0.63 0.18
C ALA A 29 17.35 -1.43 -1.09
N GLU A 30 17.53 -2.75 -1.01
CA GLU A 30 17.28 -3.68 -2.11
C GLU A 30 16.41 -4.85 -1.61
N TYR A 31 15.49 -5.27 -2.46
CA TYR A 31 14.77 -6.53 -2.33
C TYR A 31 14.87 -7.28 -3.66
N ASN A 32 15.54 -8.43 -3.63
CA ASN A 32 15.71 -9.31 -4.77
C ASN A 32 15.64 -10.75 -4.27
N TYR A 33 14.47 -11.36 -4.41
CA TYR A 33 14.18 -12.68 -3.86
C TYR A 33 15.07 -13.75 -4.50
N VAL A 34 15.38 -13.62 -5.78
CA VAL A 34 16.25 -14.58 -6.49
C VAL A 34 17.69 -14.52 -6.04
N ALA A 35 18.17 -13.34 -5.63
CA ALA A 35 19.54 -13.18 -5.15
C ALA A 35 19.71 -13.49 -3.66
N TYR A 36 18.74 -13.13 -2.83
CA TYR A 36 18.90 -13.10 -1.37
C TYR A 36 17.80 -13.82 -0.59
N GLY A 37 16.78 -14.38 -1.26
CA GLY A 37 15.58 -14.92 -0.62
C GLY A 37 14.71 -13.83 0.00
N ASP A 38 13.87 -14.20 0.97
CA ASP A 38 13.00 -13.25 1.68
C ASP A 38 13.75 -12.48 2.77
N VAL A 39 14.79 -11.74 2.37
CA VAL A 39 15.64 -11.01 3.30
C VAL A 39 15.72 -9.54 2.88
N PRO A 40 15.55 -8.60 3.82
CA PRO A 40 15.72 -7.18 3.54
C PRO A 40 17.22 -6.82 3.48
N ILE A 41 17.67 -6.25 2.36
CA ILE A 41 19.09 -5.90 2.17
C ILE A 41 19.29 -4.38 2.22
N LEU A 42 20.29 -3.95 3.02
CA LEU A 42 20.82 -2.59 3.03
C LEU A 42 22.31 -2.65 2.68
N GLN A 43 22.70 -1.97 1.61
CA GLN A 43 24.07 -1.96 1.11
C GLN A 43 24.55 -0.52 0.85
N ALA A 44 25.85 -0.33 0.69
CA ALA A 44 26.41 0.97 0.33
C ALA A 44 25.90 1.44 -1.05
N GLN A 45 25.61 2.73 -1.17
CA GLN A 45 25.09 3.31 -2.39
C GLN A 45 26.15 3.40 -3.49
N ARG A 46 25.80 2.95 -4.69
CA ARG A 46 26.61 3.16 -5.90
C ARG A 46 26.32 4.55 -6.47
N LEU A 47 27.06 5.56 -6.01
CA LEU A 47 26.79 6.98 -6.29
C LEU A 47 26.76 7.33 -7.78
N ILE A 48 27.76 6.91 -8.56
CA ILE A 48 27.86 7.28 -9.98
C ILE A 48 26.65 6.80 -10.80
N PRO A 49 26.31 5.49 -10.84
CA PRO A 49 25.15 5.03 -11.59
C PRO A 49 23.83 5.58 -11.04
N PHE A 50 23.75 5.80 -9.72
CA PHE A 50 22.59 6.42 -9.10
C PHE A 50 22.35 7.84 -9.59
N LEU A 51 23.36 8.72 -9.50
CA LEU A 51 23.25 10.11 -9.93
C LEU A 51 22.96 10.22 -11.43
N PHE A 52 23.62 9.40 -12.24
CA PHE A 52 23.35 9.33 -13.68
C PHE A 52 21.88 8.99 -13.95
N LEU A 53 21.35 7.95 -13.30
CA LEU A 53 19.97 7.51 -13.48
C LEU A 53 18.96 8.54 -12.94
N VAL A 54 19.27 9.22 -11.83
CA VAL A 54 18.46 10.34 -11.30
C VAL A 54 18.34 11.46 -12.33
N ILE A 55 19.44 11.88 -12.94
CA ILE A 55 19.44 12.95 -13.95
C ILE A 55 18.63 12.52 -15.17
N VAL A 56 18.88 11.33 -15.70
CA VAL A 56 18.17 10.80 -16.88
C VAL A 56 16.67 10.72 -16.64
N LEU A 57 16.24 10.10 -15.53
CA LEU A 57 14.82 9.95 -15.21
C LEU A 57 14.15 11.27 -14.84
N ALA A 58 14.86 12.22 -14.22
CA ALA A 58 14.32 13.56 -13.96
C ALA A 58 14.07 14.33 -15.27
N ILE A 59 14.99 14.28 -16.24
CA ILE A 59 14.81 14.88 -17.56
C ILE A 59 13.60 14.25 -18.27
N ILE A 60 13.52 12.92 -18.30
CA ILE A 60 12.38 12.19 -18.89
C ILE A 60 11.07 12.61 -18.19
N GLY A 61 11.05 12.68 -16.86
CA GLY A 61 9.88 13.10 -16.10
C GLY A 61 9.40 14.51 -16.43
N VAL A 62 10.32 15.47 -16.59
CA VAL A 62 9.99 16.85 -16.99
C VAL A 62 9.48 16.91 -18.43
N LEU A 63 10.07 16.14 -19.36
CA LEU A 63 9.61 16.05 -20.74
C LEU A 63 8.22 15.44 -20.83
N LEU A 64 7.96 14.33 -20.13
CA LEU A 64 6.65 13.70 -20.04
C LEU A 64 5.62 14.64 -19.41
N TYR A 65 5.98 15.39 -18.37
CA TYR A 65 5.11 16.41 -17.78
C TYR A 65 4.71 17.47 -18.80
N LYS A 66 5.67 18.01 -19.57
CA LYS A 66 5.38 18.99 -20.65
C LYS A 66 4.46 18.41 -21.72
N LEU A 67 4.64 17.13 -22.10
CA LEU A 67 3.74 16.46 -23.03
C LEU A 67 2.33 16.32 -22.46
N CYS A 68 2.21 15.96 -21.18
CA CYS A 68 0.92 15.85 -20.49
C CYS A 68 0.18 17.19 -20.42
N LEU A 69 0.90 18.32 -20.35
CA LEU A 69 0.26 19.65 -20.38
C LEU A 69 -0.52 19.89 -21.68
N LYS A 70 -0.05 19.35 -22.81
CA LYS A 70 -0.75 19.46 -24.11
C LYS A 70 -2.09 18.74 -24.10
N LEU A 71 -2.24 17.68 -23.28
CA LEU A 71 -3.49 16.93 -23.18
C LEU A 71 -4.59 17.72 -22.46
N ASN A 72 -4.23 18.76 -21.69
CA ASN A 72 -5.19 19.52 -20.89
C ASN A 72 -6.19 20.32 -21.72
N THR A 73 -5.92 20.54 -23.01
CA THR A 73 -6.83 21.21 -23.95
C THR A 73 -7.99 20.33 -24.39
N TYR A 74 -7.89 19.01 -24.21
CA TYR A 74 -8.92 18.06 -24.61
C TYR A 74 -9.96 17.85 -23.51
N SER A 75 -11.12 17.32 -23.90
CA SER A 75 -12.24 17.05 -23.00
C SER A 75 -11.97 15.89 -22.05
N ALA A 76 -12.38 16.05 -20.79
CA ALA A 76 -12.29 15.00 -19.77
C ALA A 76 -13.08 13.74 -20.14
N LYS A 77 -14.16 13.89 -20.91
CA LYS A 77 -14.97 12.78 -21.40
C LYS A 77 -14.22 11.85 -22.36
N ILE A 78 -13.12 12.32 -22.95
CA ILE A 78 -12.29 11.55 -23.89
C ILE A 78 -11.01 11.09 -23.17
N ILE A 79 -10.27 12.02 -22.56
CA ILE A 79 -8.95 11.70 -22.01
C ILE A 79 -9.02 10.70 -20.85
N ILE A 80 -10.00 10.82 -19.95
CA ILE A 80 -10.09 9.94 -18.78
C ILE A 80 -10.35 8.48 -19.22
N PRO A 81 -11.37 8.16 -20.04
CA PRO A 81 -11.56 6.81 -20.54
C PRO A 81 -10.35 6.29 -21.32
N VAL A 82 -9.75 7.09 -22.21
CA VAL A 82 -8.60 6.66 -23.02
C VAL A 82 -7.41 6.26 -22.14
N VAL A 83 -7.04 7.09 -21.16
CA VAL A 83 -5.91 6.78 -20.26
C VAL A 83 -6.20 5.54 -19.42
N LEU A 84 -7.43 5.38 -18.91
CA LEU A 84 -7.81 4.19 -18.13
C LEU A 84 -7.84 2.93 -19.01
N SER A 85 -8.32 2.99 -20.25
CA SER A 85 -8.32 1.88 -21.19
C SER A 85 -6.89 1.47 -21.60
N LEU A 86 -6.00 2.44 -21.86
CA LEU A 86 -4.59 2.14 -22.14
C LEU A 86 -3.90 1.53 -20.92
N SER A 87 -4.21 2.01 -19.71
CA SER A 87 -3.70 1.41 -18.47
C SER A 87 -4.23 -0.01 -18.27
N PHE A 88 -5.51 -0.27 -18.59
CA PHE A 88 -6.08 -1.61 -18.56
C PHE A 88 -5.32 -2.56 -19.51
N ILE A 89 -5.11 -2.14 -20.76
CA ILE A 89 -4.38 -2.92 -21.77
C ILE A 89 -2.94 -3.19 -21.30
N LEU A 90 -2.26 -2.18 -20.76
CA LEU A 90 -0.91 -2.32 -20.25
C LEU A 90 -0.83 -3.32 -19.08
N GLN A 91 -1.72 -3.21 -18.10
CA GLN A 91 -1.76 -4.11 -16.95
C GLN A 91 -2.14 -5.54 -17.36
N LEU A 92 -3.10 -5.69 -18.28
CA LEU A 92 -3.47 -6.99 -18.82
C LEU A 92 -2.29 -7.62 -19.58
N SER A 93 -1.58 -6.82 -20.38
CA SER A 93 -0.37 -7.27 -21.06
C SER A 93 0.69 -7.74 -20.06
N ILE A 94 0.93 -7.01 -18.96
CA ILE A 94 1.86 -7.43 -17.90
C ILE A 94 1.41 -8.74 -17.25
N VAL A 95 0.13 -8.90 -16.94
CA VAL A 95 -0.41 -10.13 -16.34
C VAL A 95 -0.25 -11.35 -17.27
N LEU A 96 -0.40 -11.16 -18.58
CA LEU A 96 -0.23 -12.23 -19.58
C LEU A 96 1.25 -12.51 -19.88
N LEU A 97 2.10 -11.48 -19.88
CA LEU A 97 3.54 -11.63 -20.10
C LEU A 97 4.26 -12.22 -18.89
N PHE A 98 3.79 -11.92 -17.68
CA PHE A 98 4.27 -12.47 -16.42
C PHE A 98 3.16 -13.29 -15.76
N PRO A 99 2.92 -14.53 -16.22
CA PRO A 99 1.82 -15.37 -15.74
C PRO A 99 2.15 -16.00 -14.38
N ARG A 100 2.42 -15.13 -13.42
CA ARG A 100 2.82 -15.44 -12.06
C ARG A 100 1.73 -16.22 -11.32
N MET A 101 2.06 -17.38 -10.77
CA MET A 101 1.13 -18.12 -9.91
C MET A 101 1.04 -17.53 -8.50
N PRO A 102 -0.04 -17.71 -7.74
CA PRO A 102 -0.07 -17.31 -6.34
C PRO A 102 1.06 -17.96 -5.52
N THR A 103 1.44 -17.34 -4.40
CA THR A 103 2.46 -17.85 -3.46
C THR A 103 2.22 -17.31 -2.06
N ASP A 104 2.87 -17.87 -1.04
CA ASP A 104 2.74 -17.47 0.37
C ASP A 104 1.25 -17.38 0.80
N ASP A 105 0.90 -16.34 1.59
CA ASP A 105 -0.46 -16.05 2.03
C ASP A 105 -1.47 -15.93 0.86
N SER A 106 -1.03 -15.48 -0.32
CA SER A 106 -1.89 -15.33 -1.50
C SER A 106 -2.35 -16.69 -2.03
N GLN A 107 -1.46 -17.69 -2.02
CA GLN A 107 -1.82 -19.06 -2.36
C GLN A 107 -2.79 -19.64 -1.33
N MET A 108 -2.48 -19.46 -0.03
CA MET A 108 -3.31 -20.01 1.05
C MET A 108 -4.76 -19.52 0.98
N VAL A 109 -5.00 -18.22 0.77
CA VAL A 109 -6.38 -17.70 0.70
C VAL A 109 -7.14 -18.17 -0.55
N ILE A 110 -6.45 -18.44 -1.65
CA ILE A 110 -7.06 -18.98 -2.87
C ILE A 110 -7.42 -20.45 -2.67
N GLU A 111 -6.50 -21.24 -2.10
CA GLU A 111 -6.75 -22.64 -1.79
C GLU A 111 -7.97 -22.77 -0.88
N LEU A 112 -8.02 -22.00 0.21
CA LEU A 112 -9.18 -21.98 1.11
C LEU A 112 -10.48 -21.63 0.37
N ALA A 113 -10.46 -20.64 -0.53
CA ALA A 113 -11.64 -20.27 -1.30
C ALA A 113 -12.10 -21.41 -2.23
N LEU A 114 -11.15 -22.12 -2.87
CA LEU A 114 -11.44 -23.28 -3.72
C LEU A 114 -11.99 -24.45 -2.89
N TRP A 115 -11.38 -24.78 -1.75
CA TRP A 115 -11.83 -25.85 -0.86
C TRP A 115 -13.26 -25.61 -0.35
N ILE A 116 -13.57 -24.39 0.08
CA ILE A 116 -14.93 -24.03 0.50
C ILE A 116 -15.90 -24.17 -0.69
N GLN A 117 -15.55 -23.69 -1.89
CA GLN A 117 -16.43 -23.76 -3.04
C GLN A 117 -16.70 -25.21 -3.51
N THR A 118 -15.66 -26.04 -3.55
CA THR A 118 -15.70 -27.37 -4.20
C THR A 118 -16.10 -28.49 -3.25
N HIS A 119 -15.67 -28.41 -1.99
CA HIS A 119 -15.90 -29.46 -0.98
C HIS A 119 -16.82 -29.01 0.15
N ASN A 120 -17.29 -27.75 0.13
CA ASN A 120 -18.05 -27.16 1.23
C ASN A 120 -17.32 -27.28 2.58
N ASP A 121 -15.98 -27.24 2.53
CA ASP A 121 -15.11 -27.45 3.69
C ASP A 121 -14.85 -26.13 4.43
N TYR A 122 -15.43 -26.01 5.63
CA TYR A 122 -15.23 -24.88 6.54
C TYR A 122 -14.30 -25.23 7.72
N SER A 123 -13.52 -26.30 7.63
CA SER A 123 -12.57 -26.73 8.67
C SER A 123 -11.56 -25.63 9.04
N SER A 124 -11.20 -24.76 8.09
CA SER A 124 -10.30 -23.64 8.36
C SER A 124 -10.84 -22.61 9.37
N PHE A 125 -12.13 -22.67 9.71
CA PHE A 125 -12.77 -21.83 10.73
C PHE A 125 -12.65 -22.39 12.14
N GLN A 126 -12.25 -23.66 12.27
CA GLN A 126 -12.09 -24.34 13.55
C GLN A 126 -10.74 -24.00 14.20
N ASP A 127 -10.56 -24.39 15.47
CA ASP A 127 -9.48 -23.90 16.35
C ASP A 127 -8.04 -24.08 15.81
N THR A 128 -7.82 -25.07 14.94
CA THR A 128 -6.52 -25.37 14.31
C THR A 128 -6.37 -24.79 12.90
N GLY A 129 -7.45 -24.21 12.36
CA GLY A 129 -7.52 -23.69 11.00
C GLY A 129 -6.82 -22.34 10.80
N TYR A 130 -6.43 -22.06 9.56
CA TYR A 130 -5.73 -20.83 9.20
C TYR A 130 -6.55 -19.56 9.45
N LEU A 131 -7.84 -19.56 9.10
CA LEU A 131 -8.75 -18.42 9.31
C LEU A 131 -9.12 -18.20 10.77
N HIS A 132 -8.98 -19.21 11.62
CA HIS A 132 -9.09 -19.03 13.06
C HIS A 132 -7.87 -18.28 13.62
N MET A 133 -6.66 -18.63 13.19
CA MET A 133 -5.44 -17.88 13.54
C MET A 133 -5.42 -16.48 12.93
N TYR A 134 -5.86 -16.34 11.67
CA TYR A 134 -5.82 -15.11 10.87
C TYR A 134 -7.21 -14.67 10.39
N PRO A 135 -8.09 -14.23 11.30
CA PRO A 135 -9.47 -13.87 10.95
C PRO A 135 -9.57 -12.68 9.99
N PHE A 136 -8.54 -11.83 9.94
CA PHE A 136 -8.47 -10.71 8.99
C PHE A 136 -8.33 -11.14 7.52
N ASN A 137 -8.02 -12.41 7.23
CA ASN A 137 -7.99 -12.93 5.87
C ASN A 137 -9.36 -13.44 5.39
N PHE A 138 -10.35 -13.49 6.27
CA PHE A 138 -11.70 -13.96 5.94
C PHE A 138 -12.33 -13.19 4.78
N SER A 139 -12.23 -11.86 4.80
CA SER A 139 -12.75 -11.00 3.74
C SER A 139 -12.19 -11.37 2.37
N THR A 140 -10.90 -11.70 2.32
CA THR A 140 -10.22 -12.09 1.08
C THR A 140 -10.68 -13.45 0.60
N VAL A 141 -10.75 -14.45 1.50
CA VAL A 141 -11.24 -15.79 1.14
C VAL A 141 -12.68 -15.73 0.62
N MET A 142 -13.57 -15.04 1.31
CA MET A 142 -14.98 -14.93 0.88
C MET A 142 -15.13 -14.18 -0.44
N TYR A 143 -14.36 -13.11 -0.63
CA TYR A 143 -14.32 -12.39 -1.90
C TYR A 143 -13.89 -13.29 -3.07
N LEU A 144 -12.80 -14.06 -2.89
CA LEU A 144 -12.31 -14.97 -3.91
C LEU A 144 -13.32 -16.10 -4.17
N LYS A 145 -13.93 -16.67 -3.12
CA LYS A 145 -15.02 -17.65 -3.25
C LYS A 145 -16.18 -17.10 -4.08
N THR A 146 -16.65 -15.89 -3.79
CA THR A 146 -17.74 -15.27 -4.55
C THR A 146 -17.36 -15.10 -6.02
N LEU A 147 -16.12 -14.70 -6.32
CA LEU A 147 -15.67 -14.62 -7.73
C LEU A 147 -15.62 -16.00 -8.41
N LEU A 148 -15.23 -17.05 -7.69
CA LEU A 148 -15.26 -18.41 -8.21
C LEU A 148 -16.70 -18.87 -8.53
N GLU A 149 -17.67 -18.50 -7.70
CA GLU A 149 -19.09 -18.82 -7.91
C GLU A 149 -19.72 -18.03 -9.06
N LEU A 150 -19.31 -16.78 -9.25
CA LEU A 150 -19.79 -15.93 -10.34
C LEU A 150 -19.17 -16.31 -11.71
N PHE A 151 -17.97 -16.88 -11.70
CA PHE A 151 -17.20 -17.21 -12.90
C PHE A 151 -16.64 -18.65 -12.91
N PRO A 152 -17.46 -19.69 -12.69
CA PRO A 152 -16.97 -21.06 -12.44
C PRO A 152 -16.28 -21.71 -13.64
N ASN A 153 -16.61 -21.28 -14.86
CA ASN A 153 -16.09 -21.87 -16.11
C ASN A 153 -14.86 -21.13 -16.68
N LEU A 154 -14.37 -20.09 -15.99
CA LEU A 154 -13.23 -19.29 -16.43
C LEU A 154 -11.96 -19.65 -15.67
N ASN A 155 -10.80 -19.28 -16.22
CA ASN A 155 -9.53 -19.39 -15.49
C ASN A 155 -9.56 -18.44 -14.28
N TYR A 156 -9.73 -19.00 -13.08
CA TYR A 156 -9.90 -18.24 -11.85
C TYR A 156 -8.74 -17.30 -11.55
N VAL A 157 -7.49 -17.69 -11.83
CA VAL A 157 -6.30 -16.84 -11.61
C VAL A 157 -6.40 -15.59 -12.47
N LEU A 158 -6.76 -15.74 -13.74
CA LEU A 158 -6.94 -14.61 -14.64
C LEU A 158 -8.11 -13.72 -14.20
N VAL A 159 -9.23 -14.30 -13.78
CA VAL A 159 -10.39 -13.55 -13.24
C VAL A 159 -9.95 -12.68 -12.06
N PHE A 160 -9.27 -13.25 -11.07
CA PHE A 160 -8.80 -12.51 -9.90
C PHE A 160 -7.86 -11.36 -10.29
N LYS A 161 -6.92 -11.60 -11.22
CA LYS A 161 -6.01 -10.56 -11.71
C LYS A 161 -6.73 -9.46 -12.49
N ILE A 162 -7.78 -9.79 -13.26
CA ILE A 162 -8.62 -8.79 -13.93
C ILE A 162 -9.32 -7.89 -12.90
N PHE A 163 -9.88 -8.46 -11.83
CA PHE A 163 -10.47 -7.64 -10.76
C PHE A 163 -9.44 -6.77 -10.05
N ASN A 164 -8.22 -7.26 -9.81
CA ASN A 164 -7.11 -6.43 -9.33
C ASN A 164 -6.86 -5.23 -10.25
N ILE A 165 -6.81 -5.44 -11.57
CA ILE A 165 -6.67 -4.36 -12.55
C ILE A 165 -7.82 -3.35 -12.40
N LEU A 166 -9.07 -3.80 -12.30
CA LEU A 166 -10.22 -2.92 -12.12
C LEU A 166 -10.09 -2.06 -10.84
N PHE A 167 -9.65 -2.64 -9.72
CA PHE A 167 -9.38 -1.88 -8.49
C PHE A 167 -8.22 -0.90 -8.64
N THR A 168 -7.16 -1.26 -9.35
CA THR A 168 -6.04 -0.36 -9.68
C THR A 168 -6.50 0.81 -10.55
N LEU A 169 -7.42 0.60 -11.50
CA LEU A 169 -8.03 1.67 -12.30
C LEU A 169 -8.92 2.59 -11.46
N VAL A 170 -9.71 2.04 -10.53
CA VAL A 170 -10.47 2.85 -9.56
C VAL A 170 -9.52 3.72 -8.73
N THR A 171 -8.42 3.13 -8.24
CA THR A 171 -7.39 3.86 -7.49
C THR A 171 -6.78 4.98 -8.32
N THR A 172 -6.47 4.72 -9.58
CA THR A 172 -5.93 5.71 -10.54
C THR A 172 -6.89 6.87 -10.74
N LEU A 173 -8.17 6.58 -10.97
CA LEU A 173 -9.21 7.61 -11.11
C LEU A 173 -9.38 8.43 -9.83
N MET A 174 -9.46 7.77 -8.66
CA MET A 174 -9.59 8.46 -7.39
C MET A 174 -8.38 9.33 -7.07
N THR A 175 -7.18 8.92 -7.45
CA THR A 175 -5.96 9.73 -7.35
C THR A 175 -6.11 11.07 -8.08
N TYR A 176 -6.56 11.02 -9.34
CA TYR A 176 -6.86 12.20 -10.15
C TYR A 176 -7.97 13.07 -9.53
N LEU A 177 -9.06 12.46 -9.06
CA LEU A 177 -10.18 13.19 -8.46
C LEU A 177 -9.81 13.86 -7.14
N ILE A 178 -8.99 13.22 -6.28
CA ILE A 178 -8.45 13.82 -5.07
C ILE A 178 -7.58 15.02 -5.42
N TYR A 179 -6.69 14.87 -6.40
CA TYR A 179 -5.84 15.97 -6.87
C TYR A 179 -6.68 17.18 -7.31
N LYS A 180 -7.67 16.96 -8.18
CA LYS A 180 -8.59 18.01 -8.62
C LYS A 180 -9.26 18.66 -7.42
N GLN A 181 -9.82 17.85 -6.53
CA GLN A 181 -10.50 18.34 -5.34
C GLN A 181 -9.58 19.20 -4.48
N LEU A 182 -8.30 18.85 -4.29
CA LEU A 182 -7.33 19.64 -3.53
C LEU A 182 -6.93 20.94 -4.26
N ASN A 183 -6.81 20.91 -5.59
CA ASN A 183 -6.34 22.00 -6.45
C ASN A 183 -7.42 22.75 -7.23
N ASN A 184 -8.67 22.81 -6.72
CA ASN A 184 -9.81 23.46 -7.38
C ASN A 184 -9.58 24.89 -7.93
N LYS A 185 -8.50 25.59 -7.55
CA LYS A 185 -8.15 26.92 -8.09
C LYS A 185 -7.46 26.87 -9.46
N GLN A 186 -6.91 25.73 -9.87
CA GLN A 186 -6.35 25.54 -11.21
C GLN A 186 -7.49 25.17 -12.16
N HIS A 187 -7.86 26.09 -13.04
CA HIS A 187 -8.86 25.87 -14.10
C HIS A 187 -8.46 24.77 -15.10
N ASN A 188 -7.22 24.29 -15.05
CA ASN A 188 -6.71 23.26 -15.95
C ASN A 188 -7.14 21.85 -15.50
N ASN A 189 -7.36 20.97 -16.48
CA ASN A 189 -7.71 19.57 -16.23
C ASN A 189 -6.57 18.79 -15.56
N GLU A 190 -5.32 19.10 -15.91
CA GLU A 190 -4.11 18.49 -15.35
C GLU A 190 -4.09 16.95 -15.42
N TYR A 191 -4.30 16.39 -16.63
CA TYR A 191 -4.29 14.94 -16.85
C TYR A 191 -2.94 14.27 -16.60
N GLY A 192 -1.87 15.04 -16.41
CA GLY A 192 -0.55 14.51 -16.06
C GLY A 192 -0.59 13.62 -14.81
N ILE A 193 -1.35 13.98 -13.77
CA ILE A 193 -1.44 13.12 -12.58
C ILE A 193 -2.16 11.80 -12.89
N LEU A 194 -3.17 11.82 -13.76
CA LEU A 194 -3.88 10.62 -14.17
C LEU A 194 -2.93 9.67 -14.90
N ILE A 195 -2.08 10.20 -15.78
CA ILE A 195 -1.07 9.42 -16.52
C ILE A 195 0.00 8.88 -15.57
N PHE A 196 0.51 9.71 -14.65
CA PHE A 196 1.52 9.28 -13.67
C PHE A 196 0.99 8.17 -12.76
N ALA A 197 -0.28 8.24 -12.34
CA ALA A 197 -0.93 7.18 -11.59
C ALA A 197 -1.15 5.92 -12.45
N ALA A 198 -1.59 6.10 -13.71
CA ALA A 198 -1.88 5.02 -14.64
C ALA A 198 -0.63 4.25 -15.12
N THR A 199 0.57 4.82 -14.97
CA THR A 199 1.85 4.22 -15.38
C THR A 199 2.79 3.95 -14.21
N PHE A 200 2.30 4.02 -12.97
CA PHE A 200 3.11 3.75 -11.78
C PHE A 200 3.52 2.27 -11.73
N ILE A 201 4.79 2.00 -12.04
CA ILE A 201 5.31 0.64 -12.28
C ILE A 201 4.96 -0.35 -11.16
N PRO A 202 5.17 -0.06 -9.85
CA PRO A 202 4.78 -1.00 -8.81
C PRO A 202 3.31 -1.42 -8.89
N ALA A 203 2.38 -0.46 -9.06
CA ALA A 203 0.95 -0.77 -9.17
C ALA A 203 0.59 -1.61 -10.40
N LEU A 204 1.31 -1.46 -11.51
CA LEU A 204 1.10 -2.25 -12.72
C LEU A 204 1.44 -3.73 -12.50
N PHE A 205 2.57 -4.00 -11.84
CA PHE A 205 3.08 -5.36 -11.61
C PHE A 205 2.42 -6.05 -10.42
N THR A 206 2.02 -5.31 -9.38
CA THR A 206 1.38 -5.90 -8.20
C THR A 206 0.04 -6.53 -8.51
N ASN A 207 -0.59 -6.29 -9.67
CA ASN A 207 -1.82 -7.01 -10.06
C ASN A 207 -1.65 -8.54 -10.09
N ASN A 208 -0.43 -9.04 -10.23
CA ASN A 208 -0.09 -10.45 -10.10
C ASN A 208 -0.20 -10.99 -8.66
N LEU A 209 -0.22 -10.11 -7.64
CA LEU A 209 -0.50 -10.44 -6.24
C LEU A 209 -2.01 -10.50 -6.01
N ILE A 210 -2.56 -11.72 -5.91
CA ILE A 210 -3.97 -11.92 -5.58
C ILE A 210 -4.12 -11.91 -4.05
N TYR A 211 -4.28 -10.72 -3.48
CA TYR A 211 -4.40 -10.54 -2.03
C TYR A 211 -5.17 -9.26 -1.68
N ASN A 212 -5.10 -8.83 -0.41
CA ASN A 212 -5.90 -7.71 0.10
C ASN A 212 -5.35 -6.31 -0.25
N ASP A 213 -4.10 -6.16 -0.69
CA ASP A 213 -3.45 -4.86 -0.87
C ASP A 213 -4.17 -3.97 -1.89
N ILE A 214 -4.49 -4.50 -3.08
CA ILE A 214 -5.01 -3.69 -4.20
C ILE A 214 -6.46 -3.26 -3.95
N ILE A 215 -7.31 -4.21 -3.57
CA ILE A 215 -8.71 -3.95 -3.25
C ILE A 215 -8.85 -2.97 -2.08
N SER A 216 -8.09 -3.17 -0.99
CA SER A 216 -8.12 -2.23 0.14
C SER A 216 -7.65 -0.84 -0.27
N THR A 217 -6.61 -0.72 -1.09
CA THR A 217 -6.11 0.57 -1.58
C THR A 217 -7.17 1.34 -2.37
N ALA A 218 -7.92 0.65 -3.24
CA ALA A 218 -8.99 1.27 -4.03
C ALA A 218 -10.09 1.83 -3.12
N PHE A 219 -10.54 1.05 -2.14
CA PHE A 219 -11.57 1.45 -1.19
C PHE A 219 -11.11 2.58 -0.25
N LEU A 220 -9.90 2.49 0.31
CA LEU A 220 -9.33 3.52 1.20
C LEU A 220 -9.09 4.84 0.46
N THR A 221 -8.60 4.80 -0.77
CA THR A 221 -8.40 6.00 -1.61
C THR A 221 -9.74 6.63 -1.97
N SER A 222 -10.75 5.81 -2.30
CA SER A 222 -12.11 6.30 -2.56
C SER A 222 -12.73 6.93 -1.30
N ALA A 223 -12.55 6.32 -0.12
CA ALA A 223 -13.01 6.87 1.15
C ALA A 223 -12.38 8.24 1.45
N LEU A 224 -11.07 8.37 1.19
CA LEU A 224 -10.35 9.63 1.31
C LEU A 224 -10.95 10.71 0.38
N TYR A 225 -11.21 10.38 -0.89
CA TYR A 225 -11.87 11.31 -1.83
C TYR A 225 -13.20 11.84 -1.28
N PHE A 226 -14.10 10.94 -0.84
CA PHE A 226 -15.41 11.31 -0.31
C PHE A 226 -15.30 12.10 1.01
N SER A 227 -14.32 11.79 1.86
CA SER A 227 -14.08 12.58 3.09
C SER A 227 -13.67 14.02 2.78
N ILE A 228 -12.81 14.24 1.78
CA ILE A 228 -12.39 15.58 1.34
C ILE A 228 -13.57 16.33 0.71
N ARG A 229 -14.41 15.62 -0.08
CA ARG A 229 -15.67 16.17 -0.61
C ARG A 229 -16.61 16.61 0.50
N PHE A 230 -16.77 15.81 1.56
CA PHE A 230 -17.57 16.18 2.74
C PHE A 230 -17.03 17.44 3.43
N ILE A 231 -15.73 17.51 3.71
CA ILE A 231 -15.11 18.68 4.37
C ILE A 231 -15.26 19.95 3.52
N LYS A 232 -15.34 19.83 2.19
CA LYS A 232 -15.53 20.97 1.28
C LYS A 232 -16.99 21.36 1.09
N GLY A 233 -17.87 20.40 0.76
CA GLY A 233 -19.28 20.65 0.42
C GLY A 233 -20.28 20.51 1.59
N LYS A 234 -19.88 19.89 2.69
CA LYS A 234 -20.69 19.69 3.92
C LYS A 234 -21.95 18.83 3.75
N GLU A 235 -22.04 18.06 2.66
CA GLU A 235 -23.19 17.18 2.39
C GLU A 235 -22.97 15.78 3.00
N ILE A 236 -23.90 15.33 3.83
CA ILE A 236 -23.78 14.09 4.64
C ILE A 236 -23.65 12.83 3.78
N LYS A 237 -24.23 12.78 2.58
CA LYS A 237 -24.05 11.62 1.68
C LYS A 237 -22.57 11.29 1.43
N HIS A 238 -21.70 12.29 1.38
CA HIS A 238 -20.27 12.05 1.18
C HIS A 238 -19.62 11.41 2.42
N ILE A 239 -20.05 11.74 3.64
CA ILE A 239 -19.52 11.05 4.83
C ILE A 239 -20.04 9.61 4.93
N ILE A 240 -21.29 9.36 4.50
CA ILE A 240 -21.84 8.00 4.41
C ILE A 240 -21.02 7.17 3.41
N PHE A 241 -20.80 7.67 2.19
CA PHE A 241 -19.95 6.97 1.22
C PHE A 241 -18.53 6.76 1.75
N ALA A 242 -17.92 7.78 2.36
CA ALA A 242 -16.60 7.64 2.95
C ALA A 242 -16.57 6.53 4.02
N ALA A 243 -17.56 6.48 4.90
CA ALA A 243 -17.64 5.50 5.98
C ALA A 243 -17.83 4.07 5.46
N VAL A 244 -18.70 3.85 4.47
CA VAL A 244 -18.90 2.53 3.84
C VAL A 244 -17.63 2.04 3.16
N LEU A 245 -17.02 2.89 2.32
CA LEU A 245 -15.80 2.54 1.60
C LEU A 245 -14.63 2.30 2.56
N LEU A 246 -14.52 3.11 3.63
CA LEU A 246 -13.51 2.95 4.66
C LEU A 246 -13.68 1.64 5.43
N ALA A 247 -14.92 1.27 5.76
CA ALA A 247 -15.24 0.01 6.42
C ALA A 247 -14.85 -1.19 5.55
N ILE A 248 -15.21 -1.17 4.26
CA ILE A 248 -14.83 -2.23 3.31
C ILE A 248 -13.30 -2.29 3.14
N GLY A 249 -12.63 -1.15 2.97
CA GLY A 249 -11.17 -1.11 2.87
C GLY A 249 -10.48 -1.66 4.12
N ASN A 250 -10.97 -1.31 5.30
CA ASN A 250 -10.47 -1.81 6.59
C ASN A 250 -10.76 -3.31 6.78
N TYR A 251 -11.89 -3.79 6.26
CA TYR A 251 -12.28 -5.19 6.32
C TYR A 251 -11.31 -6.07 5.53
N PHE A 252 -10.91 -5.64 4.33
CA PHE A 252 -9.86 -6.33 3.55
C PHE A 252 -8.49 -6.20 4.18
N ARG A 253 -8.15 -5.03 4.72
CA ARG A 253 -6.84 -4.78 5.32
C ARG A 253 -6.97 -3.81 6.50
N SER A 254 -6.68 -4.29 7.70
CA SER A 254 -6.93 -3.57 8.97
C SER A 254 -6.10 -2.29 9.20
N ILE A 255 -5.37 -1.82 8.18
CA ILE A 255 -4.72 -0.50 8.15
C ILE A 255 -5.70 0.65 7.90
N GLY A 256 -6.96 0.36 7.55
CA GLY A 256 -8.01 1.37 7.36
C GLY A 256 -8.25 2.22 8.61
N VAL A 257 -7.89 1.73 9.79
CA VAL A 257 -7.89 2.50 11.04
C VAL A 257 -7.00 3.76 10.96
N ILE A 258 -5.89 3.72 10.21
CA ILE A 258 -5.01 4.89 10.03
C ILE A 258 -5.74 5.97 9.22
N PHE A 259 -6.45 5.57 8.17
CA PHE A 259 -7.30 6.47 7.38
C PHE A 259 -8.45 7.02 8.21
N LEU A 260 -9.09 6.19 9.06
CA LEU A 260 -10.14 6.63 9.97
C LEU A 260 -9.66 7.73 10.91
N ILE A 261 -8.52 7.49 11.59
CA ILE A 261 -7.93 8.47 12.52
C ILE A 261 -7.61 9.78 11.78
N ALA A 262 -7.00 9.71 10.60
CA ALA A 262 -6.69 10.90 9.80
C ALA A 262 -7.95 11.66 9.39
N ILE A 263 -9.02 10.97 8.97
CA ILE A 263 -10.31 11.57 8.60
C ILE A 263 -10.96 12.24 9.81
N ILE A 264 -10.99 11.57 10.98
CA ILE A 264 -11.52 12.13 12.22
C ILE A 264 -10.77 13.41 12.60
N ILE A 265 -9.43 13.37 12.59
CA ILE A 265 -8.61 14.55 12.88
C ILE A 265 -8.91 15.67 11.87
N CYS A 266 -9.01 15.38 10.57
CA CYS A 266 -9.36 16.39 9.58
C CYS A 266 -10.75 17.00 9.79
N ILE A 267 -11.72 16.20 10.19
CA ILE A 267 -13.08 16.66 10.51
C ILE A 267 -13.06 17.54 11.77
N LEU A 268 -12.31 17.17 12.83
CA LEU A 268 -12.07 18.00 14.02
C LEU A 268 -11.43 19.35 13.65
N LEU A 269 -10.36 19.33 12.86
CA LEU A 269 -9.66 20.53 12.41
C LEU A 269 -10.54 21.42 11.52
N SER A 270 -11.59 20.84 10.92
CA SER A 270 -12.55 21.54 10.08
C SER A 270 -13.84 21.93 10.81
N VAL A 271 -13.92 21.77 12.13
CA VAL A 271 -15.15 21.99 12.94
C VAL A 271 -15.76 23.38 12.71
N GLN A 272 -14.93 24.43 12.64
CA GLN A 272 -15.37 25.81 12.40
C GLN A 272 -16.03 25.97 11.02
N LYS A 273 -15.62 25.15 10.04
CA LYS A 273 -16.16 25.18 8.68
C LYS A 273 -17.43 24.34 8.55
N ILE A 274 -17.47 23.16 9.14
CA ILE A 274 -18.57 22.19 8.96
C ILE A 274 -19.72 22.36 9.96
N GLY A 275 -19.44 22.90 11.15
CA GLY A 275 -20.37 23.04 12.27
C GLY A 275 -20.44 21.82 13.20
N PHE A 276 -20.65 22.05 14.49
CA PHE A 276 -20.61 21.03 15.54
C PHE A 276 -21.65 19.90 15.36
N LYS A 277 -22.87 20.21 14.90
CA LYS A 277 -23.89 19.17 14.62
C LYS A 277 -23.42 18.16 13.57
N LYS A 278 -22.79 18.64 12.48
CA LYS A 278 -22.27 17.78 11.41
C LYS A 278 -21.02 17.02 11.85
N LEU A 279 -20.21 17.60 12.74
CA LEU A 279 -19.08 16.92 13.38
C LEU A 279 -19.57 15.66 14.12
N LEU A 280 -20.52 15.84 15.06
CA LEU A 280 -21.07 14.74 15.87
C LEU A 280 -21.72 13.67 14.99
N LEU A 281 -22.54 14.08 14.01
CA LEU A 281 -23.17 13.15 13.08
C LEU A 281 -22.14 12.36 12.26
N SER A 282 -21.04 13.00 11.85
CA SER A 282 -19.96 12.31 11.13
C SER A 282 -19.28 11.26 12.00
N PHE A 283 -19.03 11.55 13.28
CA PHE A 283 -18.44 10.58 14.20
C PHE A 283 -19.36 9.41 14.49
N PHE A 284 -20.65 9.68 14.65
CA PHE A 284 -21.66 8.64 14.80
C PHE A 284 -21.70 7.71 13.57
N ILE A 285 -21.77 8.28 12.37
CA ILE A 285 -21.78 7.51 11.10
C ILE A 285 -20.49 6.70 10.95
N LEU A 286 -19.33 7.32 11.15
CA LEU A 286 -18.04 6.63 11.06
C LEU A 286 -17.93 5.51 12.10
N GLY A 287 -18.30 5.76 13.36
CA GLY A 287 -18.21 4.78 14.45
C GLY A 287 -19.09 3.56 14.22
N ILE A 288 -20.33 3.75 13.75
CA ILE A 288 -21.26 2.65 13.47
C ILE A 288 -20.83 1.86 12.23
N LEU A 289 -20.53 2.54 11.12
CA LEU A 289 -20.29 1.85 9.86
C LEU A 289 -18.90 1.22 9.79
N PHE A 290 -17.89 1.75 10.47
CA PHE A 290 -16.52 1.26 10.37
C PHE A 290 -16.37 -0.21 10.80
N ASN A 291 -17.12 -0.65 11.81
CA ASN A 291 -17.08 -2.03 12.31
C ASN A 291 -18.20 -2.93 11.74
N SER A 292 -19.09 -2.39 10.91
CA SER A 292 -20.25 -3.15 10.43
C SER A 292 -19.88 -4.42 9.64
N PRO A 293 -18.81 -4.48 8.81
CA PRO A 293 -18.44 -5.71 8.13
C PRO A 293 -18.06 -6.84 9.10
N ASN A 294 -17.30 -6.51 10.16
CA ASN A 294 -16.91 -7.47 11.19
C ASN A 294 -18.11 -7.98 11.99
N TRP A 295 -19.09 -7.11 12.28
CA TRP A 295 -20.33 -7.52 12.95
C TRP A 295 -21.18 -8.44 12.07
N ILE A 296 -21.32 -8.11 10.78
CA ILE A 296 -22.04 -8.94 9.80
C ILE A 296 -21.37 -10.31 9.69
N GLN A 297 -20.03 -10.35 9.57
CA GLN A 297 -19.27 -11.61 9.56
C GLN A 297 -19.54 -12.43 10.82
N ALA A 298 -19.44 -11.82 12.00
CA ALA A 298 -19.63 -12.52 13.28
C ALA A 298 -21.06 -13.09 13.41
N ILE A 299 -22.07 -12.37 12.94
CA ILE A 299 -23.45 -12.84 12.91
C ILE A 299 -23.60 -14.01 11.93
N ALA A 300 -23.07 -13.89 10.71
CA ALA A 300 -23.17 -14.92 9.67
C ALA A 300 -22.50 -16.24 10.07
N LEU A 301 -21.32 -16.17 10.72
CA LEU A 301 -20.60 -17.37 11.18
C LEU A 301 -21.31 -18.06 12.36
N LYS A 302 -21.94 -17.29 13.25
CA LYS A 302 -22.76 -17.86 14.33
C LYS A 302 -24.06 -18.47 13.81
N SER A 303 -24.75 -17.80 12.89
CA SER A 303 -26.05 -18.26 12.38
C SER A 303 -25.94 -19.54 11.54
N THR A 304 -24.79 -19.80 10.94
CA THR A 304 -24.52 -21.01 10.15
C THR A 304 -24.06 -22.19 11.01
N GLY A 305 -23.88 -22.02 12.32
CA GLY A 305 -23.38 -23.07 13.22
C GLY A 305 -21.93 -23.50 12.95
N GLN A 306 -21.21 -22.77 12.09
CA GLN A 306 -19.85 -23.12 11.65
C GLN A 306 -18.78 -22.79 12.70
N VAL A 307 -19.09 -21.90 13.65
CA VAL A 307 -18.20 -21.57 14.77
C VAL A 307 -19.02 -21.53 16.06
N THR A 308 -18.62 -22.32 17.05
CA THR A 308 -19.24 -22.37 18.38
C THR A 308 -18.76 -21.23 19.29
N GLU A 309 -17.59 -20.65 19.00
CA GLU A 309 -16.96 -19.58 19.78
C GLU A 309 -16.76 -18.28 18.98
N SER A 310 -16.28 -17.23 19.63
CA SER A 310 -15.90 -15.99 18.93
C SER A 310 -14.69 -16.26 18.03
N VAL A 311 -14.80 -15.90 16.74
CA VAL A 311 -13.73 -16.00 15.72
C VAL A 311 -12.41 -15.32 16.13
N ASN A 312 -12.45 -14.44 17.14
CA ASN A 312 -11.28 -13.72 17.66
C ASN A 312 -10.74 -14.26 18.99
N LYS A 313 -11.34 -15.30 19.57
CA LYS A 313 -10.99 -15.80 20.91
C LYS A 313 -9.54 -16.25 20.95
N ASN A 314 -9.16 -17.09 19.99
CA ASN A 314 -7.83 -17.66 19.86
C ASN A 314 -7.20 -17.28 18.50
N SER A 315 -7.33 -16.01 18.10
CA SER A 315 -6.59 -15.49 16.94
C SER A 315 -5.22 -14.97 17.34
N ALA A 316 -4.27 -14.95 16.38
CA ALA A 316 -2.92 -14.45 16.61
C ALA A 316 -2.96 -13.04 17.24
N PRO A 317 -2.34 -12.82 18.40
CA PRO A 317 -2.44 -11.55 19.10
C PRO A 317 -1.63 -10.46 18.38
N VAL A 318 -2.09 -9.22 18.49
CA VAL A 318 -1.38 -8.02 17.98
C VAL A 318 0.09 -7.98 18.42
N HIS A 319 0.37 -8.46 19.64
CA HIS A 319 1.71 -8.54 20.22
C HIS A 319 2.69 -9.41 19.41
N MET A 320 2.20 -10.35 18.59
CA MET A 320 3.04 -11.14 17.69
C MET A 320 3.77 -10.26 16.69
N TRP A 321 3.05 -9.37 16.00
CA TRP A 321 3.66 -8.45 15.03
C TRP A 321 4.47 -7.34 15.68
N LEU A 322 4.09 -6.89 16.88
CA LEU A 322 4.90 -5.94 17.65
C LEU A 322 6.24 -6.59 18.08
N ASN A 323 6.21 -7.86 18.47
CA ASN A 323 7.41 -8.63 18.82
C ASN A 323 8.34 -8.80 17.62
N MET A 324 7.80 -9.17 16.45
CA MET A 324 8.57 -9.23 15.20
C MET A 324 9.15 -7.86 14.82
N GLY A 325 8.37 -6.78 15.04
CA GLY A 325 8.78 -5.41 14.77
C GLY A 325 10.00 -4.93 15.58
N ILE A 326 10.32 -5.58 16.70
CA ILE A 326 11.51 -5.30 17.52
C ILE A 326 12.44 -6.52 17.44
N ASN A 327 13.29 -6.55 16.42
CA ASN A 327 14.25 -7.62 16.20
C ASN A 327 15.54 -7.02 15.63
N LEU A 328 16.69 -7.19 16.31
CA LEU A 328 17.96 -6.60 15.86
C LEU A 328 18.53 -7.28 14.62
N GLU A 329 18.24 -8.56 14.42
CA GLU A 329 18.76 -9.37 13.30
C GLU A 329 18.02 -9.04 12.01
N SER A 330 16.68 -9.09 12.05
CA SER A 330 15.82 -8.81 10.89
C SER A 330 15.44 -7.34 10.75
N PHE A 331 15.84 -6.48 11.71
CA PHE A 331 15.45 -5.07 11.83
C PHE A 331 13.95 -4.81 11.66
N GLY A 332 13.13 -5.73 12.16
CA GLY A 332 11.68 -5.65 12.14
C GLY A 332 11.01 -6.36 10.97
N PHE A 333 11.76 -7.06 10.12
CA PHE A 333 11.25 -7.94 9.07
C PHE A 333 10.86 -9.31 9.64
N TYR A 334 10.24 -10.16 8.82
CA TYR A 334 9.88 -11.54 9.15
C TYR A 334 11.00 -12.29 9.90
N ASP A 335 10.64 -12.94 10.99
CA ASP A 335 11.55 -13.56 11.96
C ASP A 335 11.78 -15.06 11.71
N ASN A 336 11.65 -15.50 10.46
CA ASN A 336 11.81 -16.90 10.05
C ASN A 336 10.91 -17.90 10.81
N GLY A 337 9.76 -17.43 11.32
CA GLY A 337 8.76 -18.29 11.95
C GLY A 337 8.93 -18.43 13.46
N GLU A 338 9.84 -17.67 14.10
CA GLU A 338 10.01 -17.69 15.56
C GLU A 338 8.70 -17.30 16.28
N SER A 339 8.09 -16.17 15.89
CA SER A 339 6.80 -15.75 16.42
C SER A 339 5.68 -16.77 16.15
N PHE A 340 5.74 -17.49 15.04
CA PHE A 340 4.78 -18.56 14.74
C PHE A 340 4.97 -19.75 15.67
N ASN A 341 6.20 -20.15 15.95
CA ASN A 341 6.53 -21.22 16.87
C ASN A 341 6.10 -20.90 18.31
N ILE A 342 6.28 -19.66 18.76
CA ILE A 342 5.79 -19.18 20.06
C ILE A 342 4.27 -19.37 20.15
N TYR A 343 3.54 -18.89 19.16
CA TYR A 343 2.09 -18.99 19.16
C TYR A 343 1.60 -20.44 19.07
N GLN A 344 2.09 -21.22 18.11
CA GLN A 344 1.56 -22.55 17.82
C GLN A 344 2.00 -23.60 18.83
N ASN A 345 3.27 -23.59 19.22
CA ASN A 345 3.87 -24.68 20.00
C ASN A 345 4.04 -24.30 21.47
N GLN A 346 4.60 -23.13 21.77
CA GLN A 346 4.85 -22.74 23.17
C GLN A 346 3.58 -22.36 23.90
N ALA A 347 2.70 -21.59 23.23
CA ALA A 347 1.41 -21.18 23.78
C ALA A 347 0.25 -22.11 23.40
N ASN A 348 0.51 -23.21 22.67
CA ASN A 348 -0.50 -24.17 22.21
C ASN A 348 -1.73 -23.50 21.54
N ARG A 349 -1.50 -22.48 20.70
CA ARG A 349 -2.54 -21.67 20.03
C ARG A 349 -3.48 -20.91 20.97
N ASP A 350 -3.11 -20.71 22.23
CA ASP A 350 -3.84 -19.88 23.18
C ASP A 350 -3.42 -18.40 23.05
N LYS A 351 -4.41 -17.52 22.87
CA LYS A 351 -4.16 -16.09 22.68
C LYS A 351 -3.72 -15.38 23.96
N ALA A 352 -4.24 -15.77 25.12
CA ALA A 352 -3.90 -15.15 26.39
C ALA A 352 -2.46 -15.50 26.78
N GLU A 353 -2.09 -16.78 26.66
CA GLU A 353 -0.74 -17.27 26.97
C GLU A 353 0.29 -16.70 25.99
N SER A 354 0.03 -16.77 24.67
CA SER A 354 0.94 -16.15 23.69
C SER A 354 1.08 -14.65 23.89
N THR A 355 0.01 -13.94 24.29
CA THR A 355 0.09 -12.51 24.63
C THR A 355 1.03 -12.25 25.79
N LYS A 356 1.00 -13.10 26.83
CA LYS A 356 1.91 -13.00 27.97
C LYS A 356 3.37 -13.20 27.53
N ILE A 357 3.65 -14.28 26.80
CA ILE A 357 5.00 -14.59 26.30
C ILE A 357 5.53 -13.46 25.40
N PHE A 358 4.71 -12.92 24.49
CA PHE A 358 5.13 -11.82 23.62
C PHE A 358 5.41 -10.53 24.38
N LYS A 359 4.61 -10.19 25.40
CA LYS A 359 4.86 -9.02 26.25
C LYS A 359 6.17 -9.17 27.01
N GLU A 360 6.40 -10.32 27.63
CA GLU A 360 7.65 -10.62 28.33
C GLU A 360 8.87 -10.54 27.39
N SER A 361 8.74 -11.07 26.16
CA SER A 361 9.79 -10.98 25.13
C SER A 361 10.07 -9.53 24.71
N ILE A 362 9.03 -8.73 24.45
CA ILE A 362 9.17 -7.31 24.10
C ILE A 362 9.85 -6.54 25.24
N GLU A 363 9.41 -6.74 26.48
CA GLU A 363 10.03 -6.09 27.63
C GLU A 363 11.48 -6.50 27.80
N LYS A 364 11.80 -7.79 27.65
CA LYS A 364 13.17 -8.30 27.69
C LYS A 364 14.04 -7.65 26.63
N LYS A 365 13.57 -7.59 25.37
CA LYS A 365 14.27 -6.91 24.27
C LYS A 365 14.53 -5.43 24.59
N LEU A 366 13.55 -4.71 25.13
CA LEU A 366 13.70 -3.30 25.48
C LEU A 366 14.63 -3.06 26.68
N ARG A 367 14.73 -4.02 27.61
CA ARG A 367 15.67 -3.97 28.75
C ARG A 367 17.10 -4.33 28.35
N ASP A 368 17.25 -5.39 27.56
CA ASP A 368 18.55 -6.00 27.26
C ASP A 368 19.27 -5.31 26.10
N TYR A 369 18.53 -4.75 25.13
CA TYR A 369 19.14 -4.07 23.98
C TYR A 369 19.69 -2.70 24.37
N LYS A 370 20.93 -2.44 23.95
CA LYS A 370 21.53 -1.11 24.10
C LYS A 370 20.77 -0.10 23.27
N PHE A 371 20.64 1.12 23.78
CA PHE A 371 19.98 2.22 23.08
C PHE A 371 20.56 2.46 21.67
N THR A 372 21.88 2.34 21.51
CA THR A 372 22.56 2.51 20.21
C THR A 372 22.15 1.45 19.18
N ASP A 373 21.97 0.20 19.62
CA ASP A 373 21.58 -0.91 18.75
C ASP A 373 20.11 -0.78 18.33
N LEU A 374 19.25 -0.41 19.28
CA LEU A 374 17.85 -0.07 19.02
C LEU A 374 17.72 1.08 18.02
N ALA A 375 18.45 2.18 18.23
CA ALA A 375 18.43 3.33 17.32
C ALA A 375 18.88 2.94 15.91
N LYS A 376 19.95 2.15 15.79
CA LYS A 376 20.44 1.63 14.51
C LYS A 376 19.42 0.71 13.83
N MET A 377 18.76 -0.16 14.59
CA MET A 377 17.71 -1.05 14.10
C MET A 377 16.53 -0.23 13.54
N TYR A 378 15.99 0.72 14.29
CA TYR A 378 14.89 1.57 13.82
C TYR A 378 15.27 2.44 12.62
N TYR A 379 16.51 2.94 12.56
CA TYR A 379 17.02 3.63 11.37
C TYR A 379 17.02 2.71 10.14
N LYS A 380 17.59 1.50 10.26
CA LYS A 380 17.56 0.48 9.18
C LYS A 380 16.13 0.14 8.76
N LYS A 381 15.24 -0.07 9.73
CA LYS A 381 13.82 -0.37 9.53
C LYS A 381 13.11 0.70 8.72
N VAL A 382 13.24 1.96 9.14
CA VAL A 382 12.67 3.11 8.44
C VAL A 382 13.24 3.23 7.04
N LEU A 383 14.57 3.17 6.88
CA LEU A 383 15.18 3.26 5.57
C LEU A 383 14.72 2.16 4.64
N TRP A 384 14.78 0.91 5.06
CA TRP A 384 14.43 -0.21 4.19
C TRP A 384 12.97 -0.16 3.78
N THR A 385 12.05 0.09 4.72
CA THR A 385 10.60 0.12 4.46
C THR A 385 10.22 1.17 3.41
N TRP A 386 10.84 2.35 3.46
CA TRP A 386 10.46 3.49 2.62
C TRP A 386 11.33 3.67 1.38
N THR A 387 12.62 3.32 1.44
CA THR A 387 13.54 3.55 0.30
C THR A 387 13.66 2.38 -0.66
N GLU A 388 13.27 1.14 -0.28
CA GLU A 388 13.30 -0.02 -1.19
C GLU A 388 12.53 0.28 -2.48
N GLY A 389 11.35 0.92 -2.35
CA GLY A 389 10.69 1.65 -3.43
C GLY A 389 10.11 0.81 -4.57
N THR A 390 10.38 -0.50 -4.63
CA THR A 390 9.80 -1.41 -5.62
C THR A 390 8.54 -2.09 -5.11
N TYR A 391 8.21 -1.94 -3.81
CA TYR A 391 7.02 -2.54 -3.17
C TYR A 391 6.99 -4.07 -3.34
N GLN A 392 8.18 -4.70 -3.35
CA GLN A 392 8.37 -6.13 -3.61
C GLN A 392 7.76 -6.59 -4.95
N LEU A 393 7.73 -5.72 -5.97
CA LEU A 393 7.29 -6.10 -7.32
C LEU A 393 8.11 -7.27 -7.88
N GLU A 394 9.35 -7.44 -7.42
CA GLU A 394 10.22 -8.53 -7.85
C GLU A 394 9.59 -9.90 -7.51
N ARG A 395 9.25 -10.13 -6.24
CA ARG A 395 8.64 -11.40 -5.78
C ARG A 395 7.21 -11.60 -6.28
N TYR A 396 6.39 -10.56 -6.18
CA TYR A 396 4.95 -10.68 -6.40
C TYR A 396 4.50 -10.33 -7.83
N GLY A 397 5.31 -9.56 -8.56
CA GLY A 397 5.02 -9.12 -9.92
C GLY A 397 5.76 -9.91 -11.00
N ILE A 398 7.06 -10.13 -10.81
CA ILE A 398 7.94 -10.73 -11.82
C ILE A 398 8.19 -12.21 -11.48
N SER A 399 8.82 -12.59 -10.38
CA SER A 399 9.26 -13.97 -10.02
C SER A 399 10.16 -14.65 -11.04
N ASN A 400 10.64 -15.86 -10.72
CA ASN A 400 11.58 -16.63 -11.50
C ASN A 400 10.96 -17.87 -12.16
N SER A 401 11.60 -18.32 -13.24
CA SER A 401 11.29 -19.59 -13.91
C SER A 401 11.68 -20.74 -12.97
N GLY A 402 10.69 -21.46 -12.45
CA GLY A 402 10.91 -22.71 -11.73
C GLY A 402 10.28 -23.86 -12.50
N THR A 403 10.88 -24.28 -13.62
CA THR A 403 10.63 -25.64 -14.14
C THR A 403 11.45 -26.60 -13.28
N SER A 404 10.78 -27.43 -12.48
CA SER A 404 11.43 -28.65 -12.01
C SER A 404 11.51 -29.63 -13.18
N ASP A 405 12.64 -30.30 -13.35
CA ASP A 405 12.81 -31.41 -14.30
C ASP A 405 11.91 -32.63 -13.96
N THR A 406 11.10 -32.52 -12.90
CA THR A 406 10.20 -33.55 -12.38
C THR A 406 8.71 -33.20 -12.57
N GLY A 407 8.36 -32.15 -13.31
CA GLY A 407 6.96 -31.83 -13.66
C GLY A 407 6.09 -31.35 -12.50
N GLN A 408 6.68 -30.99 -11.36
CA GLN A 408 5.96 -30.33 -10.24
C GLN A 408 6.22 -28.83 -10.27
N SER A 409 5.14 -28.04 -10.38
CA SER A 409 5.17 -26.59 -10.26
C SER A 409 5.84 -26.19 -8.94
N ILE A 410 7.02 -25.55 -9.00
CA ILE A 410 7.59 -24.92 -7.81
C ILE A 410 6.63 -23.81 -7.37
N ILE A 411 6.36 -23.78 -6.06
CA ILE A 411 5.61 -22.74 -5.38
C ILE A 411 6.12 -21.38 -5.86
N GLY A 412 5.24 -20.60 -6.46
CA GLY A 412 5.61 -19.27 -6.88
C GLY A 412 6.34 -19.15 -8.24
N GLY A 413 6.18 -20.09 -9.16
CA GLY A 413 6.66 -19.96 -10.55
C GLY A 413 5.74 -19.19 -11.51
N TYR A 414 6.05 -19.31 -12.80
CA TYR A 414 5.19 -18.92 -13.93
C TYR A 414 4.35 -20.11 -14.41
N SER A 415 3.08 -19.90 -14.78
CA SER A 415 2.23 -20.97 -15.32
C SER A 415 2.56 -21.34 -16.78
N TYR A 416 3.17 -20.42 -17.53
CA TYR A 416 3.72 -20.67 -18.87
C TYR A 416 4.91 -19.73 -19.15
N LYS A 417 5.78 -20.12 -20.08
CA LYS A 417 6.90 -19.27 -20.51
C LYS A 417 6.46 -18.25 -21.55
N THR A 418 7.06 -17.07 -21.51
CA THR A 418 6.93 -15.99 -22.50
C THR A 418 8.30 -15.37 -22.77
N PHE A 419 8.41 -14.54 -23.81
CA PHE A 419 9.65 -13.79 -24.03
C PHE A 419 10.02 -12.91 -22.81
N ALA A 420 9.03 -12.41 -22.07
CA ALA A 420 9.26 -11.57 -20.90
C ALA A 420 9.75 -12.38 -19.70
N THR A 421 9.26 -13.61 -19.50
CA THR A 421 9.78 -14.49 -18.44
C THR A 421 11.25 -14.83 -18.69
N ASP A 422 11.62 -15.09 -19.94
CA ASP A 422 13.00 -15.42 -20.31
C ASP A 422 13.94 -14.21 -20.15
N LEU A 423 13.48 -13.00 -20.53
CA LEU A 423 14.25 -11.76 -20.34
C LEU A 423 14.54 -11.47 -18.86
N PHE A 424 13.65 -11.86 -17.96
CA PHE A 424 13.76 -11.61 -16.53
C PHE A 424 14.28 -12.83 -15.76
N ASP A 425 14.70 -13.91 -16.41
CA ASP A 425 15.11 -15.14 -15.72
C ASP A 425 16.40 -14.98 -14.91
N GLY A 426 16.46 -15.60 -13.73
CA GLY A 426 17.60 -15.54 -12.81
C GLY A 426 18.05 -14.10 -12.50
N GLN A 427 19.31 -13.89 -12.21
CA GLN A 427 19.82 -12.53 -11.96
C GLN A 427 20.06 -11.74 -13.27
N SER A 428 19.08 -11.72 -14.18
CA SER A 428 19.24 -11.05 -15.47
C SER A 428 19.54 -9.56 -15.32
N ASN A 429 20.28 -9.03 -16.28
CA ASN A 429 20.55 -7.61 -16.36
C ASN A 429 19.26 -6.79 -16.50
N PHE A 430 18.22 -7.31 -17.15
CA PHE A 430 16.93 -6.63 -17.28
C PHE A 430 16.22 -6.54 -15.94
N ARG A 431 16.17 -7.62 -15.15
CA ARG A 431 15.60 -7.61 -13.79
C ARG A 431 16.29 -6.55 -12.93
N SER A 432 17.62 -6.62 -12.86
CA SER A 432 18.42 -5.68 -12.06
C SER A 432 18.23 -4.22 -12.48
N LYS A 433 18.23 -3.94 -13.79
CA LYS A 433 18.01 -2.58 -14.33
C LYS A 433 16.60 -2.07 -14.03
N THR A 434 15.56 -2.90 -14.15
CA THR A 434 14.19 -2.52 -13.79
C THR A 434 14.07 -2.15 -12.32
N LEU A 435 14.66 -2.94 -11.41
CA LEU A 435 14.66 -2.62 -9.98
C LEU A 435 15.39 -1.31 -9.68
N TRP A 436 16.51 -1.04 -10.35
CA TRP A 436 17.21 0.24 -10.26
C TRP A 436 16.36 1.42 -10.75
N ILE A 437 15.67 1.27 -11.89
CA ILE A 437 14.78 2.30 -12.43
C ILE A 437 13.67 2.62 -11.41
N VAL A 438 13.00 1.59 -10.89
CA VAL A 438 11.89 1.79 -9.94
C VAL A 438 12.37 2.38 -8.62
N TYR A 439 13.51 1.93 -8.09
CA TYR A 439 14.15 2.52 -6.92
C TYR A 439 14.42 4.02 -7.11
N VAL A 440 15.02 4.41 -8.25
CA VAL A 440 15.30 5.83 -8.54
C VAL A 440 14.03 6.64 -8.78
N MET A 441 13.00 6.06 -9.41
CA MET A 441 11.69 6.70 -9.53
C MET A 441 11.08 7.01 -8.16
N ASN A 442 11.17 6.10 -7.19
CA ASN A 442 10.73 6.33 -5.81
C ASN A 442 11.53 7.46 -5.14
N PHE A 443 12.85 7.49 -5.34
CA PHE A 443 13.70 8.58 -4.83
C PHE A 443 13.32 9.95 -5.43
N ILE A 444 13.10 10.03 -6.74
CA ILE A 444 12.65 11.26 -7.41
C ILE A 444 11.27 11.70 -6.89
N MET A 445 10.37 10.74 -6.63
CA MET A 445 9.07 11.00 -6.01
C MET A 445 9.25 11.70 -4.65
N TYR A 446 10.19 11.25 -3.81
CA TYR A 446 10.50 11.92 -2.55
C TYR A 446 11.09 13.31 -2.72
N ILE A 447 11.95 13.55 -3.72
CA ILE A 447 12.44 14.91 -4.03
C ILE A 447 11.26 15.86 -4.32
N PHE A 448 10.32 15.46 -5.17
CA PHE A 448 9.18 16.32 -5.49
C PHE A 448 8.22 16.50 -4.30
N ILE A 449 7.99 15.45 -3.50
CA ILE A 449 7.25 15.58 -2.23
C ILE A 449 7.94 16.61 -1.32
N PHE A 450 9.26 16.55 -1.18
CA PHE A 450 10.04 17.49 -0.37
C PHE A 450 9.89 18.94 -0.86
N ILE A 451 10.00 19.17 -2.17
CA ILE A 451 9.77 20.48 -2.79
C ILE A 451 8.36 20.99 -2.47
N LYS A 452 7.34 20.13 -2.61
CA LYS A 452 5.96 20.49 -2.29
C LYS A 452 5.80 20.87 -0.82
N LEU A 453 6.34 20.09 0.11
CA LEU A 453 6.21 20.35 1.55
C LEU A 453 6.89 21.67 1.95
N ILE A 454 8.11 21.92 1.46
CA ILE A 454 8.81 23.20 1.68
C ILE A 454 8.00 24.37 1.11
N GLY A 455 7.49 24.24 -0.11
CA GLY A 455 6.64 25.26 -0.74
C GLY A 455 5.39 25.56 0.09
N SER A 456 4.73 24.52 0.60
CA SER A 456 3.57 24.65 1.49
C SER A 456 3.91 25.37 2.81
N ILE A 457 5.05 25.05 3.43
CA ILE A 457 5.51 25.71 4.67
C ILE A 457 5.82 27.19 4.42
N LYS A 458 6.58 27.50 3.36
CA LYS A 458 6.97 28.89 2.99
C LYS A 458 5.74 29.74 2.68
N ASN A 459 4.81 29.19 1.89
CA ASN A 459 3.60 29.90 1.46
C ASN A 459 2.46 29.84 2.49
N LYS A 460 2.64 29.14 3.62
CA LYS A 460 1.62 28.92 4.66
C LYS A 460 0.33 28.29 4.11
N GLN A 461 0.45 27.39 3.14
CA GLN A 461 -0.67 26.69 2.48
C GLN A 461 -0.68 25.21 2.88
N PHE A 462 -1.73 24.81 3.61
CA PHE A 462 -1.86 23.47 4.20
C PHE A 462 -3.14 22.79 3.71
N ASN A 463 -3.36 22.75 2.40
CA ASN A 463 -4.60 22.17 1.84
C ASN A 463 -4.59 20.65 1.88
N GLU A 464 -3.40 20.05 1.98
CA GLU A 464 -3.13 18.62 1.86
C GLU A 464 -2.99 17.93 3.23
N VAL A 465 -3.50 18.54 4.32
CA VAL A 465 -3.35 18.02 5.70
C VAL A 465 -3.82 16.57 5.85
N SER A 466 -4.88 16.17 5.14
CA SER A 466 -5.35 14.77 5.14
C SER A 466 -4.30 13.80 4.61
N LEU A 467 -3.60 14.18 3.54
CA LEU A 467 -2.54 13.38 2.93
C LEU A 467 -1.35 13.25 3.89
N VAL A 468 -0.94 14.37 4.50
CA VAL A 468 0.17 14.42 5.45
C VAL A 468 -0.11 13.58 6.69
N LEU A 469 -1.33 13.64 7.24
CA LEU A 469 -1.72 12.84 8.40
C LEU A 469 -1.70 11.34 8.11
N ILE A 470 -2.15 10.91 6.94
CA ILE A 470 -2.12 9.49 6.56
C ILE A 470 -0.66 9.00 6.46
N ILE A 471 0.21 9.75 5.79
CA ILE A 471 1.63 9.36 5.68
C ILE A 471 2.28 9.30 7.06
N LEU A 472 2.08 10.30 7.92
CA LEU A 472 2.61 10.28 9.30
C LEU A 472 2.02 9.14 10.14
N GLY A 473 0.76 8.79 9.92
CA GLY A 473 0.13 7.62 10.55
C GLY A 473 0.79 6.31 10.13
N PHE A 474 1.11 6.15 8.85
CA PHE A 474 1.89 5.01 8.34
C PHE A 474 3.30 4.99 8.92
N VAL A 475 3.99 6.14 9.00
CA VAL A 475 5.30 6.25 9.65
C VAL A 475 5.22 5.78 11.11
N GLY A 476 4.28 6.30 11.89
CA GLY A 476 4.10 5.93 13.29
C GLY A 476 3.75 4.44 13.47
N PHE A 477 2.87 3.90 12.64
CA PHE A 477 2.46 2.50 12.71
C PHE A 477 3.61 1.53 12.38
N TYR A 478 4.33 1.74 11.27
CA TYR A 478 5.40 0.84 10.83
C TYR A 478 6.72 1.01 11.58
N ILE A 479 6.86 2.04 12.43
CA ILE A 479 7.90 2.02 13.45
C ILE A 479 7.64 0.84 14.41
N LEU A 480 6.40 0.63 14.85
CA LEU A 480 6.08 -0.40 15.84
C LEU A 480 5.88 -1.80 15.24
N TRP A 481 5.28 -1.89 14.06
CA TRP A 481 4.84 -3.14 13.44
C TRP A 481 5.96 -3.90 12.71
N GLU A 482 5.73 -5.17 12.38
CA GLU A 482 6.52 -5.89 11.38
C GLU A 482 6.48 -5.17 10.02
N ILE A 483 7.57 -5.23 9.26
CA ILE A 483 7.74 -4.47 8.02
C ILE A 483 7.95 -5.37 6.81
N LYS A 484 7.23 -5.04 5.74
CA LYS A 484 7.56 -5.38 4.35
C LYS A 484 7.45 -4.11 3.51
N SER A 485 8.26 -3.95 2.46
CA SER A 485 8.16 -2.74 1.63
C SER A 485 6.82 -2.64 0.89
N ARG A 486 6.14 -3.77 0.61
CA ARG A 486 4.76 -3.76 0.08
C ARG A 486 3.74 -3.14 1.04
N TYR A 487 4.03 -3.06 2.35
CA TYR A 487 3.06 -2.58 3.34
C TYR A 487 2.72 -1.09 3.20
N ILE A 488 3.60 -0.30 2.59
CA ILE A 488 3.32 1.09 2.25
C ILE A 488 2.58 1.25 0.90
N TYR A 489 2.26 0.15 0.20
CA TYR A 489 1.50 0.17 -1.05
C TYR A 489 0.18 0.96 -0.92
N PRO A 490 -0.63 0.81 0.15
CA PRO A 490 -1.92 1.50 0.23
C PRO A 490 -1.88 3.03 0.27
N ILE A 491 -0.70 3.62 0.44
CA ILE A 491 -0.51 5.08 0.39
C ILE A 491 0.24 5.56 -0.86
N TYR A 492 0.59 4.68 -1.82
CA TYR A 492 1.19 5.10 -3.09
C TYR A 492 0.36 6.20 -3.81
N PRO A 493 -1.00 6.17 -3.82
CA PRO A 493 -1.79 7.21 -4.47
C PRO A 493 -1.53 8.59 -3.87
N ILE A 494 -1.35 8.63 -2.54
CA ILE A 494 -1.10 9.85 -1.77
C ILE A 494 0.30 10.39 -2.07
N LEU A 495 1.30 9.51 -2.16
CA LEU A 495 2.67 9.87 -2.53
C LEU A 495 2.72 10.43 -3.96
N ILE A 496 2.01 9.83 -4.91
CA ILE A 496 1.89 10.33 -6.30
C ILE A 496 1.28 11.74 -6.31
N ILE A 497 0.20 11.97 -5.55
CA ILE A 497 -0.45 13.29 -5.49
C ILE A 497 0.54 14.36 -5.02
N LEU A 498 1.21 14.14 -3.89
CA LEU A 498 2.16 15.11 -3.33
C LEU A 498 3.36 15.33 -4.24
N SER A 499 3.89 14.26 -4.84
CA SER A 499 4.98 14.33 -5.81
C SER A 499 4.59 15.13 -7.05
N TYR A 500 3.43 14.85 -7.66
CA TYR A 500 2.98 15.59 -8.83
C TYR A 500 2.73 17.07 -8.53
N MET A 501 2.20 17.41 -7.34
CA MET A 501 2.09 18.80 -6.90
C MET A 501 3.46 19.49 -6.77
N GLY A 502 4.48 18.75 -6.33
CA GLY A 502 5.87 19.22 -6.26
C GLY A 502 6.47 19.46 -7.64
N LEU A 503 6.28 18.51 -8.57
CA LEU A 503 6.72 18.62 -9.96
C LEU A 503 6.05 19.82 -10.66
N SER A 504 4.74 20.00 -10.50
CA SER A 504 3.99 21.15 -11.03
C SER A 504 4.52 22.48 -10.48
N GLY A 505 4.83 22.54 -9.18
CA GLY A 505 5.45 23.71 -8.55
C GLY A 505 6.86 23.99 -9.08
N PHE A 506 7.69 22.95 -9.19
CA PHE A 506 9.05 23.02 -9.72
C PHE A 506 9.07 23.50 -11.18
N HIS A 507 8.17 22.99 -12.01
CA HIS A 507 8.04 23.41 -13.40
C HIS A 507 7.67 24.89 -13.54
N LYS A 508 6.75 25.40 -12.71
CA LYS A 508 6.40 26.83 -12.70
C LYS A 508 7.58 27.70 -12.29
N TRP A 509 8.36 27.25 -11.32
CA TRP A 509 9.59 27.93 -10.91
C TRP A 509 10.64 27.95 -12.05
N LEU A 510 10.82 26.84 -12.77
CA LEU A 510 11.71 26.79 -13.95
C LEU A 510 11.29 27.79 -15.04
N ILE A 511 9.99 27.89 -15.35
CA ILE A 511 9.49 28.86 -16.33
C ILE A 511 9.74 30.31 -15.88
N SER A 512 9.64 30.60 -14.57
CA SER A 512 9.88 31.95 -14.06
C SER A 512 11.34 32.41 -14.20
N ILE A 513 12.28 31.47 -14.24
CA ILE A 513 13.71 31.75 -14.42
C ILE A 513 14.10 31.74 -15.91
N PHE A 514 13.54 30.81 -16.67
CA PHE A 514 13.78 30.66 -18.11
C PHE A 514 12.46 30.82 -18.88
N PRO A 515 11.94 32.06 -19.03
CA PRO A 515 10.75 32.30 -19.80
C PRO A 515 10.99 31.84 -21.25
N SER A 516 10.12 30.96 -21.76
CA SER A 516 10.14 30.60 -23.17
C SER A 516 9.87 31.86 -23.99
N LYS A 517 10.86 32.29 -24.78
CA LYS A 517 10.69 33.34 -25.79
C LYS A 517 9.63 32.95 -26.82
#